data_AF-A0A7G5XBL2-F1
#
_entry.id   AF-A0A7G5XBL2-F1
#
_cell.length_a   1.000
_cell.length_b   1.000
_cell.length_c   1.000
_cell.angle_alpha   90.00
_cell.angle_beta   90.00
_cell.angle_gamma   90.00
#
_symmetry.space_group_name_H-M   'P 1'
#
loop_
_entity.id
_entity.type
_entity.pdbx_description
1 polymer ?
#
loop_
_entity_poly.entity_id
_entity_poly.type
_entity_poly.pdbx_seq_one_letter_code
_entity_poly.pdbx_strand_id
1 'polypeptide(L)'
;MKSYQCISYLSVLLFCLLFSNAALYAQEVLPPHPDSTSPKQIIKTEYGVNDTIYVKAMLINGEIIGGREISEVFVWGGNPKEAEKYWANWTRLRNAVYLTYPYARSAGVVMNDVNKHLENIKAKSDRKKYIKSREKELRSSFTDKVTDLSIYQGKVLMKLINRQTGNNCYEIVHEMKGGFTAGFYQTLMFFAGTSLKQAWNPKDDKFDKQIEDIVLEIDRMYYGAPGYTSAASTVTGRE
;
A
#
# COMPACT_ATOMS: atom_id res chain seq x y z
N MET A 1 -44.33 22.15 -54.37
CA MET A 1 -44.15 21.27 -53.20
C MET A 1 -42.84 21.48 -52.41
N LYS A 2 -41.89 22.34 -52.83
CA LYS A 2 -40.63 22.56 -52.10
C LYS A 2 -40.67 23.64 -51.00
N SER A 3 -41.68 24.52 -50.98
CA SER A 3 -41.75 25.63 -50.01
C SER A 3 -42.26 25.25 -48.61
N TYR A 4 -43.05 24.19 -48.49
CA TYR A 4 -43.60 23.73 -47.19
C TYR A 4 -42.58 22.96 -46.34
N GLN A 5 -41.54 22.38 -46.97
CA GLN A 5 -40.45 21.72 -46.24
C GLN A 5 -39.58 22.73 -45.49
N CYS A 6 -39.24 23.88 -46.07
CA CYS A 6 -38.40 24.89 -45.38
C CYS A 6 -39.05 25.48 -44.13
N ILE A 7 -40.37 25.70 -44.13
CA ILE A 7 -41.09 26.27 -42.97
C ILE A 7 -41.13 25.26 -41.82
N SER A 8 -41.25 23.96 -42.13
CA SER A 8 -41.21 22.88 -41.14
C SER A 8 -39.83 22.74 -40.48
N TYR A 9 -38.73 22.93 -41.21
CA TYR A 9 -37.40 22.87 -40.60
C TYR A 9 -37.10 24.11 -39.76
N LEU A 10 -37.59 25.29 -40.16
CA LEU A 10 -37.42 26.53 -39.39
C LEU A 10 -38.17 26.47 -38.04
N SER A 11 -39.38 25.90 -37.99
CA SER A 11 -40.12 25.74 -36.74
C SER A 11 -39.49 24.71 -35.79
N VAL A 12 -38.92 23.61 -36.33
CA VAL A 12 -38.22 22.61 -35.53
C VAL A 12 -36.89 23.15 -34.98
N LEU A 13 -36.17 23.97 -35.76
CA LEU A 13 -34.91 24.57 -35.33
C LEU A 13 -35.15 25.68 -34.28
N LEU A 14 -36.24 26.45 -34.41
CA LEU A 14 -36.69 27.41 -33.38
C LEU A 14 -37.13 26.70 -32.08
N PHE A 15 -37.80 25.54 -32.20
CA PHE A 15 -38.20 24.73 -31.04
C PHE A 15 -37.00 24.09 -30.34
N CYS A 16 -36.00 23.60 -31.07
CA CYS A 16 -34.74 23.11 -30.49
C CYS A 16 -33.92 24.22 -29.82
N LEU A 17 -33.88 25.44 -30.38
CA LEU A 17 -33.21 26.57 -29.74
C LEU A 17 -33.90 27.04 -28.44
N LEU A 18 -35.22 26.88 -28.36
CA LEU A 18 -35.98 27.17 -27.13
C LEU A 18 -35.81 26.09 -26.05
N PHE A 19 -35.55 24.83 -26.42
CA PHE A 19 -35.39 23.72 -25.47
C PHE A 19 -33.94 23.47 -24.99
N SER A 20 -32.91 23.91 -25.73
CA SER A 20 -31.51 23.73 -25.30
C SER A 20 -31.09 24.59 -24.11
N ASN A 21 -31.88 25.59 -23.70
CA ASN A 21 -31.55 26.45 -22.54
C ASN A 21 -32.01 25.88 -21.18
N ALA A 22 -32.62 24.69 -21.14
CA ALA A 22 -33.18 24.14 -19.89
C ALA A 22 -32.26 23.16 -19.15
N ALA A 23 -31.04 22.90 -19.64
CA ALA A 23 -30.10 21.98 -18.99
C ALA A 23 -28.72 22.62 -18.74
N LEU A 24 -28.68 23.91 -18.43
CA LEU A 24 -27.67 24.39 -17.49
C LEU A 24 -28.20 24.05 -16.11
N TYR A 25 -27.99 22.81 -15.67
CA TYR A 25 -27.93 22.53 -14.24
C TYR A 25 -26.70 23.28 -13.73
N ALA A 26 -26.89 24.57 -13.49
CA ALA A 26 -26.15 25.25 -12.47
C ALA A 26 -26.23 24.34 -11.24
N GLN A 27 -25.08 23.94 -10.74
CA GLN A 27 -24.94 23.46 -9.37
C GLN A 27 -25.86 24.34 -8.53
N GLU A 28 -26.87 23.76 -7.88
CA GLU A 28 -27.61 24.49 -6.85
C GLU A 28 -26.52 25.03 -5.94
N VAL A 29 -26.33 26.35 -6.00
CA VAL A 29 -25.56 27.04 -4.98
C VAL A 29 -26.32 26.69 -3.73
N LEU A 30 -25.75 25.79 -2.92
CA LEU A 30 -26.32 25.45 -1.62
C LEU A 30 -26.80 26.77 -1.04
N PRO A 31 -28.10 26.90 -0.69
CA PRO A 31 -28.58 28.15 -0.12
C PRO A 31 -27.58 28.50 0.99
N PRO A 32 -27.07 29.75 1.04
CA PRO A 32 -26.23 30.15 2.16
C PRO A 32 -26.98 29.68 3.40
N HIS A 33 -26.35 28.80 4.18
CA HIS A 33 -26.97 28.25 5.38
C HIS A 33 -27.58 29.46 6.08
N PRO A 34 -28.92 29.54 6.26
CA PRO A 34 -29.59 30.78 6.58
C PRO A 34 -28.83 31.43 7.72
N ASP A 35 -28.13 32.53 7.40
CA ASP A 35 -27.38 33.27 8.37
C ASP A 35 -28.42 33.63 9.42
N SER A 36 -28.32 32.97 10.57
CA SER A 36 -29.24 33.15 11.69
C SER A 36 -29.02 34.55 12.22
N THR A 37 -29.56 35.52 11.50
CA THR A 37 -29.47 36.96 11.82
C THR A 37 -30.42 37.27 12.98
N SER A 38 -31.25 36.29 13.38
CA SER A 38 -31.81 36.21 14.71
C SER A 38 -30.72 35.68 15.67
N PRO A 39 -30.25 36.46 16.66
CA PRO A 39 -29.32 35.96 17.66
C PRO A 39 -29.94 34.72 18.32
N LYS A 40 -29.41 33.54 18.01
CA LYS A 40 -29.80 32.28 18.66
C LYS A 40 -29.54 32.50 20.15
N GLN A 41 -30.61 32.47 20.96
CA GLN A 41 -30.54 32.79 22.37
C GLN A 41 -29.41 31.96 23.01
N ILE A 42 -28.45 32.63 23.63
CA ILE A 42 -27.29 31.97 24.24
C ILE A 42 -27.83 31.05 25.33
N ILE A 43 -27.88 29.74 25.05
CA ILE A 43 -28.22 28.75 26.07
C ILE A 43 -27.05 28.76 27.04
N LYS A 44 -27.28 29.24 28.25
CA LYS A 44 -26.30 29.16 29.34
C LYS A 44 -26.13 27.68 29.68
N THR A 45 -25.03 27.08 29.26
CA THR A 45 -24.70 25.70 29.61
C THR A 45 -24.52 25.61 31.12
N GLU A 46 -25.23 24.70 31.78
CA GLU A 46 -25.01 24.40 33.19
C GLU A 46 -23.74 23.55 33.32
N TYR A 47 -22.72 24.09 33.98
CA TYR A 47 -21.46 23.37 34.20
C TYR A 47 -21.66 22.30 35.28
N GLY A 48 -21.22 21.07 34.98
CA GLY A 48 -21.18 19.99 35.97
C GLY A 48 -20.07 20.19 37.01
N VAL A 49 -20.16 19.50 38.15
CA VAL A 49 -19.19 19.61 39.27
C VAL A 49 -17.74 19.31 38.87
N ASN A 50 -17.53 18.55 37.78
CA ASN A 50 -16.22 18.10 37.31
C ASN A 50 -15.75 18.79 36.00
N ASP A 51 -16.43 19.85 35.57
CA ASP A 51 -16.12 20.49 34.28
C ASP A 51 -14.99 21.52 34.43
N THR A 52 -13.76 21.09 34.11
CA THR A 52 -12.52 21.88 34.34
C THR A 52 -11.87 22.41 33.05
N ILE A 53 -12.33 21.97 31.88
CA ILE A 53 -11.66 22.26 30.60
C ILE A 53 -12.28 23.49 29.93
N TYR A 54 -11.54 24.60 29.94
CA TYR A 54 -11.91 25.80 29.20
C TYR A 54 -11.50 25.69 27.73
N VAL A 55 -12.43 25.93 26.81
CA VAL A 55 -12.20 25.96 25.36
C VAL A 55 -12.52 27.35 24.83
N LYS A 56 -11.70 27.86 23.90
CA LYS A 56 -11.95 29.16 23.27
C LYS A 56 -13.26 29.09 22.48
N ALA A 57 -14.17 30.00 22.77
CA ALA A 57 -15.42 30.13 22.02
C ALA A 57 -15.16 30.84 20.69
N MET A 58 -15.65 30.29 19.59
CA MET A 58 -15.66 30.92 18.27
C MET A 58 -17.11 31.11 17.82
N LEU A 59 -17.40 32.28 17.25
CA LEU A 59 -18.71 32.59 16.69
C LEU A 59 -18.68 32.30 15.19
N ILE A 60 -19.36 31.24 14.76
CA ILE A 60 -19.49 30.88 13.34
C ILE A 60 -20.99 30.85 13.01
N ASN A 61 -21.42 31.67 12.06
CA ASN A 61 -22.82 31.75 11.58
C ASN A 61 -23.88 32.01 12.67
N GLY A 62 -23.52 32.76 13.71
CA GLY A 62 -24.41 33.06 14.84
C GLY A 62 -24.48 31.95 15.91
N GLU A 63 -23.71 30.88 15.76
CA GLU A 63 -23.58 29.79 16.74
C GLU A 63 -22.23 29.86 17.47
N ILE A 64 -22.24 29.63 18.78
CA ILE A 64 -21.03 29.56 19.60
C ILE A 64 -20.53 28.11 19.61
N ILE A 65 -19.38 27.87 19.00
CA ILE A 65 -18.72 26.57 19.00
C ILE A 65 -17.40 26.63 19.76
N GLY A 66 -17.02 25.52 20.39
CA GLY A 66 -15.67 25.37 20.95
C GLY A 66 -14.65 25.20 19.83
N GLY A 67 -13.63 26.05 19.80
CA GLY A 67 -12.57 26.00 18.80
C GLY A 67 -11.18 26.15 19.40
N ARG A 68 -10.16 25.78 18.62
CA ARG A 68 -8.75 26.05 18.93
C ARG A 68 -8.08 26.53 17.66
N GLU A 69 -7.31 27.60 17.75
CA GLU A 69 -6.38 27.98 16.69
C GLU A 69 -5.24 26.96 16.68
N ILE A 70 -5.13 26.22 15.59
CA ILE A 70 -4.00 25.33 15.35
C ILE A 70 -2.83 26.21 14.94
N SER A 71 -1.64 25.97 15.51
CA SER A 71 -0.44 26.68 15.10
C SER A 71 -0.20 26.48 13.60
N GLU A 72 0.20 27.54 12.90
CA GLU A 72 0.61 27.42 11.50
C GLU A 72 1.81 26.47 11.40
N VAL A 73 1.70 25.48 10.52
CA VAL A 73 2.79 24.56 10.19
C VAL A 73 3.34 24.98 8.83
N PHE A 74 4.55 25.55 8.83
CA PHE A 74 5.23 25.86 7.58
C PHE A 74 5.81 24.58 6.96
N VAL A 75 5.24 24.15 5.83
CA VAL A 75 5.74 23.00 5.07
C VAL A 75 6.68 23.50 3.98
N TRP A 76 7.99 23.36 4.21
CA TRP A 76 8.99 23.68 3.20
C TRP A 76 9.29 22.46 2.31
N GLY A 77 9.05 22.58 1.01
CA GLY A 77 9.16 21.47 0.04
C GLY A 77 10.58 21.09 -0.39
N GLY A 78 11.62 21.71 0.18
CA GLY A 78 12.99 21.39 -0.18
C GLY A 78 13.40 21.85 -1.58
N ASN A 79 14.50 21.29 -2.06
CA ASN A 79 14.95 21.43 -3.45
C ASN A 79 14.09 20.56 -4.38
N PRO A 80 13.38 21.13 -5.38
CA PRO A 80 12.53 20.36 -6.29
C PRO A 80 13.23 19.19 -6.99
N LYS A 81 14.50 19.36 -7.37
CA LYS A 81 15.26 18.32 -8.09
C LYS A 81 15.60 17.11 -7.21
N GLU A 82 15.81 17.35 -5.93
CA GLU A 82 16.09 16.27 -4.98
C GLU A 82 14.82 15.48 -4.67
N ALA A 83 13.69 16.19 -4.54
CA ALA A 83 12.38 15.58 -4.39
C ALA A 83 12.04 14.69 -5.61
N GLU A 84 12.24 15.18 -6.84
CA GLU A 84 12.00 14.40 -8.05
C GLU A 84 12.82 13.10 -8.08
N LYS A 85 14.13 13.18 -7.78
CA LYS A 85 15.00 12.00 -7.69
C LYS A 85 14.55 11.02 -6.61
N TYR A 86 14.13 11.54 -5.46
CA TYR A 86 13.61 10.72 -4.37
C TYR A 86 12.36 9.95 -4.82
N TRP A 87 11.38 10.63 -5.44
CA TRP A 87 10.15 10.01 -5.93
C TRP A 87 10.41 9.00 -7.04
N ALA A 88 11.34 9.27 -7.96
CA ALA A 88 11.74 8.32 -8.99
C ALA A 88 12.33 7.03 -8.37
N ASN A 89 13.24 7.17 -7.40
CA ASN A 89 13.83 6.03 -6.70
C ASN A 89 12.80 5.26 -5.87
N TRP A 90 11.92 5.97 -5.16
CA TRP A 90 10.83 5.38 -4.38
C TRP A 90 9.86 4.59 -5.27
N THR A 91 9.46 5.16 -6.41
CA THR A 91 8.58 4.51 -7.38
C THR A 91 9.22 3.25 -7.96
N ARG A 92 10.51 3.32 -8.30
CA ARG A 92 11.28 2.15 -8.75
C ARG A 92 11.34 1.05 -7.69
N LEU A 93 11.61 1.40 -6.43
CA LEU A 93 11.63 0.46 -5.32
C LEU A 93 10.25 -0.17 -5.11
N ARG A 94 9.21 0.66 -5.05
CA ARG A 94 7.82 0.22 -4.94
C ARG A 94 7.47 -0.80 -6.02
N ASN A 95 7.70 -0.48 -7.28
CA ASN A 95 7.43 -1.41 -8.39
C ASN A 95 8.19 -2.74 -8.25
N ALA A 96 9.45 -2.70 -7.81
CA ALA A 96 10.22 -3.91 -7.56
C ALA A 96 9.66 -4.74 -6.41
N VAL A 97 9.26 -4.12 -5.29
CA VAL A 97 8.65 -4.79 -4.14
C VAL A 97 7.31 -5.42 -4.54
N TYR A 98 6.42 -4.68 -5.21
CA TYR A 98 5.12 -5.20 -5.67
C TYR A 98 5.26 -6.45 -6.55
N LEU A 99 6.24 -6.45 -7.46
CA LEU A 99 6.50 -7.61 -8.32
C LEU A 99 7.08 -8.80 -7.54
N THR A 100 8.00 -8.55 -6.61
CA THR A 100 8.81 -9.62 -5.99
C THR A 100 8.23 -10.16 -4.69
N TYR A 101 7.42 -9.38 -3.98
CA TYR A 101 6.82 -9.75 -2.71
C TYR A 101 5.97 -11.03 -2.74
N PRO A 102 5.04 -11.25 -3.70
CA PRO A 102 4.27 -12.50 -3.73
C PRO A 102 5.18 -13.72 -3.87
N TYR A 103 6.27 -13.62 -4.63
CA TYR A 103 7.24 -14.71 -4.79
C TYR A 103 8.02 -14.97 -3.50
N ALA A 104 8.47 -13.92 -2.81
CA ALA A 104 9.15 -14.05 -1.54
C ALA A 104 8.27 -14.73 -0.48
N ARG A 105 6.97 -14.38 -0.45
CA ARG A 105 6.02 -15.00 0.48
C ARG A 105 5.81 -16.49 0.18
N SER A 106 5.61 -16.86 -1.08
CA SER A 106 5.48 -18.27 -1.46
C SER A 106 6.75 -19.06 -1.14
N ALA A 107 7.93 -18.48 -1.39
CA ALA A 107 9.20 -19.11 -1.06
C ALA A 107 9.36 -19.29 0.46
N GLY A 108 8.99 -18.29 1.26
CA GLY A 108 9.02 -18.37 2.72
C GLY A 108 8.12 -19.48 3.27
N VAL A 109 6.91 -19.64 2.73
CA VAL A 109 5.98 -20.73 3.12
C VAL A 109 6.60 -22.10 2.82
N VAL A 110 7.13 -22.30 1.62
CA VAL A 110 7.76 -23.58 1.25
C VAL A 110 9.00 -23.86 2.08
N MET A 111 9.84 -22.85 2.33
CA MET A 111 11.04 -23.01 3.15
C MET A 111 10.70 -23.38 4.60
N ASN A 112 9.67 -22.75 5.17
CA ASN A 112 9.17 -23.08 6.50
C ASN A 112 8.58 -24.49 6.57
N ASP A 113 7.85 -24.92 5.53
CA ASP A 113 7.34 -26.29 5.43
C ASP A 113 8.48 -27.31 5.33
N VAL A 114 9.51 -27.00 4.54
CA VAL A 114 10.72 -27.81 4.44
C VAL A 114 11.39 -27.93 5.80
N ASN A 115 11.65 -26.81 6.50
CA ASN A 115 12.28 -26.83 7.82
C ASN A 115 11.51 -27.71 8.83
N LYS A 116 10.18 -27.58 8.89
CA LYS A 116 9.32 -28.43 9.74
C LYS A 116 9.42 -29.93 9.41
N HIS A 117 9.47 -30.28 8.13
CA HIS A 117 9.64 -31.67 7.71
C HIS A 117 11.03 -32.20 8.02
N LEU A 118 12.07 -31.36 7.87
CA LEU A 118 13.45 -31.73 8.13
C LEU A 118 13.72 -31.99 9.62
N GLU A 119 12.98 -31.37 10.55
CA GLU A 119 13.07 -31.67 11.99
C GLU A 119 12.75 -33.14 12.31
N ASN A 120 11.83 -33.75 11.55
CA ASN A 120 11.37 -35.12 11.79
C ASN A 120 12.27 -36.20 11.16
N ILE A 121 13.16 -35.82 10.23
CA ILE A 121 14.02 -36.77 9.50
C ILE A 121 15.39 -36.89 10.16
N LYS A 122 15.66 -38.04 10.79
CA LYS A 122 16.96 -38.35 11.41
C LYS A 122 18.03 -38.78 10.40
N ALA A 123 17.64 -39.45 9.31
CA ALA A 123 18.57 -39.97 8.31
C ALA A 123 19.05 -38.89 7.33
N LYS A 124 20.37 -38.68 7.25
CA LYS A 124 20.99 -37.70 6.34
C LYS A 124 20.70 -37.95 4.85
N SER A 125 20.57 -39.23 4.46
CA SER A 125 20.14 -39.67 3.12
C SER A 125 18.78 -39.08 2.75
N ASP A 126 17.81 -39.29 3.62
CA ASP A 126 16.41 -39.02 3.30
C ASP A 126 16.12 -37.53 3.41
N ARG A 127 16.83 -36.84 4.31
CA ARG A 127 16.90 -35.38 4.36
C ARG A 127 17.31 -34.78 3.01
N LYS A 128 18.39 -35.29 2.43
CA LYS A 128 18.90 -34.82 1.13
C LYS A 128 17.91 -35.12 -0.01
N LYS A 129 17.27 -36.29 -0.01
CA LYS A 129 16.26 -36.65 -1.02
C LYS A 129 15.05 -35.73 -0.96
N TYR A 130 14.57 -35.41 0.23
CA TYR A 130 13.42 -34.54 0.45
C TYR A 130 13.70 -33.08 0.04
N ILE A 131 14.87 -32.54 0.41
CA ILE A 131 15.29 -31.21 -0.05
C ILE A 131 15.33 -31.16 -1.58
N LYS A 132 15.91 -32.19 -2.22
CA LYS A 132 16.04 -32.24 -3.68
C LYS A 132 14.69 -32.35 -4.41
N SER A 133 13.70 -33.03 -3.83
CA SER A 133 12.37 -33.11 -4.46
C SER A 133 11.65 -31.76 -4.41
N ARG A 134 11.69 -31.08 -3.25
CA ARG A 134 11.09 -29.74 -3.08
C ARG A 134 11.81 -28.65 -3.87
N GLU A 135 13.13 -28.74 -3.96
CA GLU A 135 13.94 -27.87 -4.83
C GLU A 135 13.49 -27.98 -6.29
N LYS A 136 13.31 -29.19 -6.82
CA LYS A 136 12.89 -29.40 -8.21
C LYS A 136 11.51 -28.78 -8.49
N GLU A 137 10.58 -28.91 -7.55
CA GLU A 137 9.23 -28.34 -7.61
C GLU A 137 9.26 -26.80 -7.61
N LEU A 138 10.01 -26.20 -6.68
CA LEU A 138 10.23 -24.75 -6.63
C LEU A 138 10.89 -24.25 -7.91
N ARG A 139 11.92 -24.95 -8.40
CA ARG A 139 12.62 -24.61 -9.63
C ARG A 139 11.66 -24.56 -10.82
N SER A 140 10.84 -25.59 -10.98
CA SER A 140 9.87 -25.63 -12.09
C SER A 140 8.84 -24.50 -12.03
N SER A 141 8.53 -24.00 -10.83
CA SER A 141 7.50 -22.99 -10.62
C SER A 141 8.03 -21.55 -10.68
N PHE A 142 9.30 -21.34 -10.32
CA PHE A 142 9.89 -20.02 -10.12
C PHE A 142 11.11 -19.70 -10.99
N THR A 143 11.76 -20.66 -11.66
CA THR A 143 13.00 -20.39 -12.42
C THR A 143 12.80 -19.33 -13.48
N ASP A 144 11.85 -19.53 -14.39
CA ASP A 144 11.63 -18.62 -15.51
C ASP A 144 11.31 -17.20 -15.02
N LYS A 145 10.48 -17.11 -13.97
CA LYS A 145 10.10 -15.84 -13.36
C LYS A 145 11.26 -15.13 -12.68
N VAL A 146 12.18 -15.87 -12.05
CA VAL A 146 13.35 -15.29 -11.37
C VAL A 146 14.43 -14.91 -12.38
N THR A 147 14.58 -15.66 -13.47
CA THR A 147 15.54 -15.34 -14.54
C THR A 147 15.16 -14.09 -15.31
N ASP A 148 13.87 -13.79 -15.43
CA ASP A 148 13.36 -12.58 -16.10
C ASP A 148 13.50 -11.30 -15.26
N LEU A 149 13.89 -11.41 -13.99
CA LEU A 149 14.04 -10.24 -13.12
C LEU A 149 15.29 -9.43 -13.47
N SER A 150 15.17 -8.10 -13.39
CA SER A 150 16.34 -7.23 -13.42
C SER A 150 17.20 -7.42 -12.17
N ILE A 151 18.49 -7.06 -12.25
CA ILE A 151 19.44 -7.12 -11.14
C ILE A 151 18.91 -6.40 -9.89
N TYR A 152 18.26 -5.25 -10.09
CA TYR A 152 17.68 -4.48 -9.00
C TYR A 152 16.53 -5.20 -8.32
N GLN A 153 15.62 -5.80 -9.09
CA GLN A 153 14.50 -6.59 -8.57
C GLN A 153 15.01 -7.86 -7.87
N GLY A 154 16.01 -8.54 -8.44
CA GLY A 154 16.67 -9.69 -7.81
C GLY A 154 17.26 -9.35 -6.44
N LYS A 155 17.90 -8.17 -6.30
CA LYS A 155 18.39 -7.67 -5.01
C LYS A 155 17.26 -7.47 -3.99
N VAL A 156 16.14 -6.87 -4.41
CA VAL A 156 14.97 -6.67 -3.53
C VAL A 156 14.37 -8.02 -3.12
N LEU A 157 14.18 -8.94 -4.07
CA LEU A 157 13.70 -10.29 -3.81
C LEU A 157 14.57 -11.02 -2.79
N MET A 158 15.89 -10.91 -2.90
CA MET A 158 16.85 -11.52 -1.99
C MET A 158 16.62 -11.07 -0.54
N LYS A 159 16.48 -9.77 -0.33
CA LYS A 159 16.24 -9.18 0.99
C LYS A 159 14.87 -9.56 1.54
N LEU A 160 13.85 -9.62 0.69
CA LEU A 160 12.52 -10.09 1.08
C LEU A 160 12.51 -11.57 1.49
N ILE A 161 13.28 -12.43 0.80
CA ILE A 161 13.43 -13.83 1.22
C ILE A 161 14.08 -13.91 2.61
N ASN A 162 15.17 -13.16 2.84
CA ASN A 162 15.82 -13.08 4.15
C ASN A 162 14.85 -12.59 5.25
N ARG A 163 13.95 -11.65 4.92
CA ARG A 163 12.90 -11.19 5.84
C ARG A 163 11.92 -12.32 6.20
N GLN A 164 11.52 -13.16 5.25
CA GLN A 164 10.52 -14.21 5.48
C GLN A 164 11.09 -15.44 6.20
N THR A 165 12.35 -15.77 5.97
CA THR A 165 12.99 -16.98 6.52
C THR A 165 13.89 -16.70 7.71
N GLY A 166 14.34 -15.45 7.91
CA GLY A 166 15.29 -15.07 8.95
C GLY A 166 16.74 -15.49 8.69
N ASN A 167 16.98 -16.34 7.69
CA ASN A 167 18.31 -16.81 7.29
C ASN A 167 18.82 -16.03 6.08
N ASN A 168 20.14 -15.93 5.93
CA ASN A 168 20.69 -15.34 4.73
C ASN A 168 20.42 -16.26 3.52
N CYS A 169 20.06 -15.70 2.37
CA CYS A 169 19.82 -16.49 1.17
C CYS A 169 21.07 -17.27 0.71
N TYR A 170 22.28 -16.79 1.01
CA TYR A 170 23.49 -17.59 0.83
C TYR A 170 23.43 -18.90 1.63
N GLU A 171 22.95 -18.85 2.87
CA GLU A 171 22.82 -20.02 3.74
C GLU A 171 21.70 -20.95 3.26
N ILE A 172 20.58 -20.38 2.81
CA ILE A 172 19.48 -21.13 2.17
C ILE A 172 20.00 -21.90 0.95
N VAL A 173 20.69 -21.20 0.05
CA VAL A 173 21.35 -21.77 -1.11
C VAL A 173 22.37 -22.84 -0.70
N HIS A 174 23.18 -22.58 0.32
CA HIS A 174 24.22 -23.50 0.77
C HIS A 174 23.65 -24.76 1.42
N GLU A 175 22.61 -24.65 2.23
CA GLU A 175 21.92 -25.81 2.84
C GLU A 175 21.27 -26.69 1.78
N MET A 176 20.76 -26.07 0.72
CA MET A 176 20.23 -26.79 -0.43
C MET A 176 21.32 -27.26 -1.42
N LYS A 177 22.63 -27.07 -1.15
CA LYS A 177 23.73 -27.68 -1.95
C LYS A 177 23.78 -29.20 -1.75
N GLY A 178 22.79 -29.87 -2.33
CA GLY A 178 22.75 -31.31 -2.55
C GLY A 178 22.60 -31.71 -4.01
N GLY A 179 22.24 -30.79 -4.92
CA GLY A 179 22.02 -31.11 -6.33
C GLY A 179 21.55 -29.99 -7.28
N PHE A 180 21.98 -28.74 -7.07
CA PHE A 180 21.60 -27.61 -7.95
C PHE A 180 22.34 -27.59 -9.29
N THR A 181 21.68 -27.07 -10.32
CA THR A 181 22.28 -26.74 -11.62
C THR A 181 23.10 -25.45 -11.51
N ALA A 182 24.35 -25.45 -11.98
CA ALA A 182 25.28 -24.31 -11.91
C ALA A 182 24.70 -22.99 -12.47
N GLY A 183 23.83 -23.06 -13.49
CA GLY A 183 23.24 -21.88 -14.13
C GLY A 183 22.32 -21.06 -13.21
N PHE A 184 21.51 -21.70 -12.37
CA PHE A 184 20.63 -20.97 -11.44
C PHE A 184 21.44 -20.18 -10.41
N TYR A 185 22.53 -20.77 -9.92
CA TYR A 185 23.44 -20.07 -9.02
C TYR A 185 24.22 -18.96 -9.68
N GLN A 186 24.58 -19.10 -10.95
CA GLN A 186 25.22 -18.03 -11.68
C GLN A 186 24.29 -16.81 -11.81
N THR A 187 23.00 -17.02 -12.07
CA THR A 187 21.98 -15.95 -12.08
C THR A 187 21.80 -15.31 -10.70
N LEU A 188 21.70 -16.12 -9.63
CA LEU A 188 21.59 -15.58 -8.26
C LEU A 188 22.84 -14.83 -7.82
N MET A 189 24.04 -15.32 -8.15
CA MET A 189 25.31 -14.63 -7.86
C MET A 189 25.40 -13.30 -8.62
N PHE A 190 24.90 -13.24 -9.85
CA PHE A 190 24.83 -12.01 -10.63
C PHE A 190 23.90 -10.96 -9.98
N PHE A 191 22.76 -11.39 -9.42
CA PHE A 191 21.87 -10.51 -8.66
C PHE A 191 22.42 -10.10 -7.29
N ALA A 192 23.13 -11.01 -6.63
CA ALA A 192 23.68 -10.76 -5.30
C ALA A 192 24.89 -9.81 -5.31
N GLY A 193 25.58 -9.66 -6.44
CA GLY A 193 26.70 -8.74 -6.59
C GLY A 193 27.78 -8.92 -5.51
N THR A 194 28.34 -7.82 -5.02
CA THR A 194 29.48 -7.78 -4.09
C THR A 194 29.17 -8.23 -2.65
N SER A 195 27.91 -8.52 -2.30
CA SER A 195 27.59 -9.02 -0.96
C SER A 195 26.40 -9.99 -1.00
N LEU A 196 26.69 -11.26 -1.30
CA LEU A 196 25.77 -12.38 -1.05
C LEU A 196 25.32 -12.46 0.41
N LYS A 197 26.08 -11.86 1.33
CA LYS A 197 25.82 -11.86 2.77
C LYS A 197 25.05 -10.63 3.24
N GLN A 198 24.25 -9.99 2.39
CA GLN A 198 23.42 -8.86 2.81
C GLN A 198 22.39 -9.32 3.83
N ALA A 199 22.62 -8.97 5.10
CA ALA A 199 21.65 -9.16 6.16
C ALA A 199 20.43 -8.26 5.93
N TRP A 200 19.33 -8.65 6.56
CA TRP A 200 18.12 -7.85 6.66
C TRP A 200 18.18 -7.01 7.93
N ASN A 201 18.27 -5.68 7.82
CA ASN A 201 18.31 -4.78 8.97
C ASN A 201 17.50 -3.50 8.70
N PRO A 202 16.17 -3.53 8.96
CA PRO A 202 15.31 -2.37 8.73
C PRO A 202 15.50 -1.23 9.76
N LYS A 203 16.31 -1.45 10.82
CA LYS A 203 16.59 -0.41 11.83
C LYS A 203 17.71 0.53 11.37
N ASP A 204 18.80 -0.05 10.85
CA ASP A 204 19.99 0.72 10.50
C ASP A 204 20.11 0.99 8.98
N ASP A 205 19.59 0.10 8.13
CA ASP A 205 19.64 0.25 6.68
C ASP A 205 18.39 0.97 6.16
N LYS A 206 18.59 2.17 5.58
CA LYS A 206 17.51 2.97 4.98
C LYS A 206 16.79 2.21 3.85
N PHE A 207 17.50 1.42 3.06
CA PHE A 207 16.92 0.65 1.97
C PHE A 207 15.97 -0.44 2.51
N ASP A 208 16.38 -1.14 3.56
CA ASP A 208 15.56 -2.19 4.18
C ASP A 208 14.34 -1.60 4.87
N LYS A 209 14.50 -0.44 5.52
CA LYS A 209 13.38 0.31 6.09
C LYS A 209 12.35 0.68 5.02
N GLN A 210 12.79 1.22 3.88
CA GLN A 210 11.89 1.57 2.78
C GLN A 210 11.16 0.36 2.21
N ILE A 211 11.82 -0.79 2.10
CA ILE A 211 11.17 -2.05 1.72
C ILE A 211 10.12 -2.45 2.75
N GLU A 212 10.45 -2.41 4.04
CA GLU A 212 9.54 -2.76 5.13
C GLU A 212 8.28 -1.89 5.12
N ASP A 213 8.43 -0.57 4.97
CA ASP A 213 7.30 0.37 4.90
C ASP A 213 6.33 -0.01 3.77
N ILE A 214 6.87 -0.36 2.58
CA ILE A 214 6.07 -0.78 1.42
C ILE A 214 5.45 -2.15 1.64
N VAL A 215 6.16 -3.08 2.28
CA VAL A 215 5.63 -4.42 2.59
C VAL A 215 4.47 -4.32 3.58
N LEU A 216 4.60 -3.51 4.63
CA LEU A 216 3.53 -3.28 5.61
C LEU A 216 2.30 -2.62 4.95
N GLU A 217 2.51 -1.72 3.99
CA GLU A 217 1.43 -1.16 3.16
C GLU A 217 0.72 -2.26 2.35
N ILE A 218 1.47 -3.10 1.65
CA ILE A 218 0.93 -4.22 0.85
C ILE A 218 0.19 -5.23 1.74
N ASP A 219 0.75 -5.60 2.89
CA ASP A 219 0.13 -6.53 3.83
C ASP A 219 -1.18 -5.98 4.38
N ARG A 220 -1.22 -4.68 4.71
CA ARG A 220 -2.44 -4.00 5.14
C ARG A 220 -3.51 -4.01 4.06
N MET A 221 -3.12 -3.83 2.79
CA MET A 221 -4.05 -3.70 1.67
C MET A 221 -4.56 -5.05 1.13
N TYR A 222 -3.69 -6.04 0.95
CA TYR A 222 -4.03 -7.28 0.23
C TYR A 222 -4.10 -8.53 1.10
N TYR A 223 -3.41 -8.55 2.23
CA TYR A 223 -3.16 -9.80 2.96
C TYR A 223 -3.69 -9.83 4.38
N GLY A 224 -4.34 -8.74 4.83
CA GLY A 224 -4.90 -8.60 6.16
C GLY A 224 -3.77 -8.55 7.20
N ALA A 225 -3.40 -7.34 7.65
CA ALA A 225 -2.43 -7.21 8.73
C ALA A 225 -2.97 -7.91 10.00
N PRO A 226 -2.18 -8.74 10.71
CA PRO A 226 -2.56 -9.23 12.03
C PRO A 226 -2.68 -8.02 12.97
N GLY A 227 -3.91 -7.56 13.19
CA GLY A 227 -4.23 -6.35 13.96
C GLY A 227 -5.30 -5.43 13.33
N TYR A 228 -5.67 -5.63 12.06
CA TYR A 228 -6.78 -4.93 11.40
C TYR A 228 -7.71 -5.93 10.73
N THR A 229 -8.39 -6.75 11.52
CA THR A 229 -9.56 -7.50 11.02
C THR A 229 -10.77 -6.59 11.08
N SER A 230 -11.47 -6.40 9.97
CA SER A 230 -12.76 -5.68 9.89
C SER A 230 -13.92 -6.42 10.56
N ALA A 231 -13.64 -7.39 11.43
CA ALA A 231 -14.60 -8.33 12.02
C ALA A 231 -14.97 -8.01 13.48
N ALA A 232 -14.61 -6.83 14.02
CA ALA A 232 -14.79 -6.50 15.44
C ALA A 232 -15.49 -5.15 15.71
N SER A 233 -16.64 -4.90 15.07
CA SER A 233 -17.54 -3.80 15.47
C SER A 233 -19.00 -4.22 15.69
N THR A 234 -19.27 -5.52 15.78
CA THR A 234 -20.55 -6.04 16.29
C THR A 234 -20.35 -6.56 17.71
N VAL A 235 -21.24 -6.13 18.62
CA VAL A 235 -21.35 -6.47 20.05
C VAL A 235 -20.42 -5.61 20.93
N THR A 236 -20.91 -4.67 21.75
CA THR A 236 -22.04 -4.78 22.68
C THR A 236 -22.59 -3.39 22.97
N GLY A 237 -23.90 -3.19 22.84
CA GLY A 237 -24.59 -2.11 23.53
C GLY A 237 -24.42 -2.32 25.03
N ARG A 238 -24.00 -1.27 25.74
CA ARG A 238 -24.13 -1.24 27.20
C ARG A 238 -25.59 -0.97 27.53
N GLU A 239 -26.24 -1.97 28.08
CA GLU A 239 -27.18 -1.76 29.20
C GLU A 239 -26.41 -1.28 30.44
#